data_AF-A0A6G1DV67-F1
#
_entry.id   AF-A0A6G1DV67-F1
#
_cell.length_a   1.000
_cell.length_b   1.000
_cell.length_c   1.000
_cell.angle_alpha   90.00
_cell.angle_beta   90.00
_cell.angle_gamma   90.00
#
_symmetry.space_group_name_H-M   'P 1'
#
loop_
_entity.id
_entity.type
_entity.pdbx_description
1 polymer ?
#
loop_
_entity_poly.entity_id
_entity_poly.type
_entity_poly.pdbx_seq_one_letter_code
_entity_poly.pdbx_strand_id
1 'polypeptide(L)'
;MDILLSALASDVASRIISFLVAKYRKQTTMDKMITLQQLLLRARTIIEEADGRYISNQGMLLQLRQLRIVMYEGHHVLNTFKRHTEKFFLSLAIDKLEKGRWWSMY
;
A
#
# COMPACT_ATOMS: atom_id res chain seq x y z
N MET A 1 3.94 45.96 7.08
CA MET A 1 4.10 44.79 7.98
C MET A 1 3.53 43.52 7.32
N ASP A 2 3.52 43.47 5.98
CA ASP A 2 2.67 42.54 5.22
C ASP A 2 3.47 41.38 4.60
N ILE A 3 4.79 41.57 4.47
CA ILE A 3 5.72 40.56 3.95
C ILE A 3 5.81 39.37 4.92
N LEU A 4 5.86 39.63 6.23
CA LEU A 4 5.90 38.59 7.26
C LEU A 4 4.59 37.78 7.31
N LEU A 5 3.45 38.46 7.22
CA LEU A 5 2.13 37.82 7.20
C LEU A 5 1.91 37.02 5.91
N SER A 6 2.34 37.54 4.76
CA SER A 6 2.29 36.82 3.49
C SER A 6 3.21 35.60 3.48
N ALA A 7 4.42 35.71 4.04
CA ALA A 7 5.33 34.59 4.20
C ALA A 7 4.73 33.50 5.10
N LEU A 8 4.16 33.88 6.25
CA LEU A 8 3.48 32.95 7.14
C LEU A 8 2.28 32.26 6.44
N ALA A 9 1.47 33.04 5.72
CA ALA A 9 0.34 32.52 4.96
C ALA A 9 0.78 31.52 3.87
N SER A 10 1.89 31.82 3.18
CA SER A 10 2.46 30.93 2.17
C SER A 10 3.02 29.63 2.74
N ASP A 11 3.65 29.67 3.93
CA ASP A 11 4.13 28.48 4.62
C ASP A 11 2.95 27.60 5.06
N VAL A 12 1.92 28.20 5.64
CA VAL A 12 0.69 27.50 6.03
C VAL A 12 0.01 26.87 4.80
N ALA A 13 -0.13 27.62 3.70
CA ALA A 13 -0.70 27.10 2.46
C ALA A 13 0.12 25.93 1.90
N SER A 14 1.45 26.05 1.88
CA SER A 14 2.35 24.99 1.43
C SER A 14 2.23 23.72 2.28
N ARG A 15 2.10 23.86 3.60
CA ARG A 15 1.87 22.73 4.52
C ARG A 15 0.52 22.06 4.27
N ILE A 16 -0.54 22.83 4.05
CA ILE A 16 -1.87 22.28 3.73
C ILE A 16 -1.83 21.52 2.41
N ILE A 17 -1.25 22.09 1.36
CA ILE A 17 -1.11 21.44 0.06
C ILE A 17 -0.29 20.15 0.22
N SER A 18 0.86 20.22 0.90
CA SER A 18 1.71 19.05 1.16
C SER A 18 0.96 17.96 1.91
N PHE A 19 0.17 18.32 2.92
CA PHE A 19 -0.67 17.39 3.69
C PHE A 19 -1.73 16.74 2.81
N LEU A 20 -2.44 17.52 1.99
CA LEU A 20 -3.45 16.99 1.07
C LEU A 20 -2.83 16.05 0.05
N VAL A 21 -1.72 16.43 -0.59
CA VAL A 21 -0.98 15.59 -1.53
C VAL A 21 -0.56 14.27 -0.88
N ALA A 22 0.00 14.32 0.34
CA ALA A 22 0.37 13.13 1.09
C ALA A 22 -0.84 12.24 1.39
N LYS A 23 -1.97 12.84 1.81
CA LYS A 23 -3.22 12.12 2.10
C LYS A 23 -3.79 11.43 0.85
N TYR A 24 -3.87 12.14 -0.28
CA TYR A 24 -4.33 11.56 -1.54
C TYR A 24 -3.43 10.43 -2.03
N ARG A 25 -2.10 10.63 -2.01
CA ARG A 25 -1.14 9.58 -2.38
C ARG A 25 -1.31 8.34 -1.52
N LYS A 26 -1.49 8.51 -0.21
CA LYS A 26 -1.75 7.40 0.72
C LYS A 26 -3.05 6.68 0.36
N GLN A 27 -4.14 7.40 0.10
CA GLN A 27 -5.43 6.80 -0.29
C GLN A 27 -5.30 5.98 -1.57
N THR A 28 -4.77 6.56 -2.64
CA THR A 28 -4.57 5.85 -3.92
C THR A 28 -3.68 4.62 -3.77
N THR A 29 -2.67 4.70 -2.90
CA THR A 29 -1.78 3.58 -2.60
C THR A 29 -2.52 2.45 -1.88
N MET A 30 -3.37 2.76 -0.90
CA MET A 30 -4.22 1.77 -0.21
C MET A 30 -5.23 1.12 -1.16
N ASP A 31 -5.90 1.91 -2.01
CA ASP A 31 -6.87 1.39 -2.99
C ASP A 31 -6.19 0.38 -3.93
N LYS A 32 -5.00 0.73 -4.45
CA LYS A 32 -4.19 -0.17 -5.28
C LYS A 32 -3.79 -1.46 -4.56
N MET A 33 -3.47 -1.39 -3.26
CA MET A 33 -3.15 -2.59 -2.47
C MET A 33 -4.35 -3.52 -2.30
N ILE A 34 -5.54 -2.96 -2.06
CA ILE A 34 -6.77 -3.73 -1.94
C ILE A 34 -7.05 -4.43 -3.27
N THR A 35 -6.96 -3.70 -4.39
CA THR A 35 -7.13 -4.29 -5.73
C THR A 35 -6.10 -5.39 -6.00
N LEU A 36 -4.82 -5.17 -5.68
CA LEU A 36 -3.77 -6.18 -5.83
C LEU A 36 -4.09 -7.43 -5.01
N GLN A 37 -4.50 -7.27 -3.75
CA GLN A 37 -4.88 -8.38 -2.89
C GLN A 37 -6.04 -9.20 -3.48
N GLN A 38 -7.08 -8.53 -4.01
CA GLN A 38 -8.21 -9.20 -4.67
C GLN A 38 -7.77 -9.96 -5.93
N LEU A 39 -6.90 -9.38 -6.76
CA LEU A 39 -6.38 -10.03 -7.95
C LEU A 39 -5.53 -11.26 -7.60
N LEU A 40 -4.70 -11.17 -6.56
CA LEU A 40 -3.90 -12.30 -6.08
C LEU A 40 -4.79 -13.44 -5.56
N LEU A 41 -5.86 -13.14 -4.84
CA LEU A 41 -6.83 -14.15 -4.41
C LEU A 41 -7.49 -14.85 -5.60
N ARG A 42 -7.91 -14.09 -6.62
CA ARG A 42 -8.47 -14.68 -7.85
C ARG A 42 -7.46 -15.55 -8.58
N ALA A 43 -6.21 -15.08 -8.72
CA ALA A 43 -5.13 -15.83 -9.34
C ALA A 43 -4.90 -17.17 -8.61
N ARG A 44 -4.89 -17.14 -7.28
CA ARG A 44 -4.78 -18.34 -6.45
C ARG A 44 -5.90 -19.33 -6.72
N THR A 45 -7.15 -18.88 -6.70
CA THR A 45 -8.32 -19.73 -6.99
C THR A 45 -8.23 -20.35 -8.38
N ILE A 46 -7.83 -19.59 -9.40
CA ILE A 46 -7.66 -20.11 -10.77
C ILE A 46 -6.58 -21.19 -10.81
N ILE A 47 -5.45 -20.98 -10.13
CA ILE A 47 -4.36 -21.96 -10.06
C ILE A 47 -4.81 -23.23 -9.34
N GLU A 48 -5.48 -23.11 -8.19
CA GLU A 48 -5.97 -24.24 -7.41
C GLU A 48 -7.00 -25.07 -8.22
N GLU A 49 -7.94 -24.39 -8.90
CA GLU A 49 -8.91 -25.04 -9.78
C GLU A 49 -8.23 -25.73 -10.98
N ALA A 50 -7.21 -25.10 -11.56
CA ALA A 50 -6.47 -25.65 -12.69
C ALA A 50 -5.59 -26.85 -12.30
N ASP A 51 -4.97 -26.82 -11.13
CA ASP A 51 -4.17 -27.93 -10.59
C ASP A 51 -5.06 -29.15 -10.28
N GLY A 52 -6.35 -28.94 -9.97
CA GLY A 52 -7.36 -30.01 -9.82
C GLY A 52 -7.90 -30.59 -11.13
N ARG A 53 -7.55 -30.01 -12.29
CA ARG A 53 -8.00 -30.45 -13.62
C ARG A 53 -6.84 -31.06 -14.39
N TYR A 54 -7.12 -32.06 -15.23
CA TYR A 54 -6.12 -32.61 -16.14
C TYR A 54 -5.95 -31.71 -17.38
N ILE A 55 -5.10 -30.69 -17.29
CA ILE A 55 -4.81 -29.75 -18.39
C ILE A 55 -3.65 -30.29 -19.23
N SER A 56 -3.93 -30.61 -20.50
CA SER A 56 -2.92 -31.09 -21.46
C SER A 56 -2.47 -30.02 -22.46
N ASN A 57 -3.22 -28.92 -22.60
CA ASN A 57 -2.92 -27.84 -23.54
C ASN A 57 -1.68 -27.07 -23.07
N GLN A 58 -0.59 -27.15 -23.86
CA GLN A 58 0.68 -26.50 -23.55
C GLN A 58 0.57 -24.98 -23.41
N GLY A 59 -0.26 -24.32 -24.23
CA GLY A 59 -0.50 -22.88 -24.12
C GLY A 59 -1.12 -22.48 -22.78
N MET A 60 -2.11 -23.25 -22.32
CA MET A 60 -2.73 -23.02 -21.01
C MET A 60 -1.75 -23.29 -19.87
N LEU A 61 -0.92 -24.33 -19.97
CA LEU A 61 0.12 -24.61 -18.98
C LEU A 61 1.14 -23.45 -18.88
N LEU A 62 1.52 -22.85 -20.01
CA LEU A 62 2.37 -21.66 -20.02
C LEU A 62 1.68 -20.45 -19.35
N GLN A 63 0.41 -20.21 -19.65
CA GLN A 63 -0.36 -19.14 -19.00
C GLN A 63 -0.48 -19.34 -17.49
N LEU A 64 -0.74 -20.57 -17.03
CA LEU A 64 -0.80 -20.90 -15.60
C LEU A 64 0.54 -20.73 -14.90
N ARG A 65 1.64 -21.11 -15.57
CA ARG A 65 3.00 -20.85 -15.06
C ARG A 65 3.25 -19.36 -14.90
N GLN A 66 2.92 -18.56 -15.91
CA GLN A 66 3.11 -17.11 -15.86
C GLN A 66 2.25 -16.47 -14.76
N LEU A 67 0.99 -16.89 -14.64
CA LEU A 67 0.09 -16.43 -13.59
C LEU A 67 0.65 -16.71 -12.19
N ARG A 68 1.22 -17.91 -11.99
CA ARG A 68 1.87 -18.31 -10.74
C ARG A 68 3.07 -17.42 -10.40
N ILE A 69 3.93 -17.12 -11.36
CA ILE A 69 5.09 -16.23 -11.18
C ILE A 69 4.62 -14.84 -10.75
N VAL A 70 3.72 -14.23 -11.52
CA VAL A 70 3.21 -12.87 -11.24
C VAL A 70 2.46 -12.83 -9.91
N MET A 71 1.77 -13.90 -9.53
CA MET A 71 1.11 -14.00 -8.22
C MET A 71 2.13 -13.98 -7.08
N TYR A 72 3.22 -14.75 -7.15
CA TYR A 72 4.26 -14.74 -6.13
C TYR A 72 4.96 -13.37 -6.03
N GLU A 73 5.27 -12.73 -7.16
CA GLU A 73 5.83 -11.38 -7.19
C GLU A 73 4.88 -10.36 -6.58
N GLY A 74 3.58 -10.43 -6.91
CA GLY A 74 2.57 -9.55 -6.33
C GLY A 74 2.43 -9.74 -4.82
N HIS A 75 2.54 -10.96 -4.30
CA HIS A 75 2.60 -11.21 -2.85
C HIS A 75 3.84 -10.60 -2.20
N HIS A 76 4.99 -10.66 -2.87
CA HIS A 76 6.21 -10.01 -2.39
C HIS A 76 6.05 -8.49 -2.28
N VAL A 77 5.47 -7.85 -3.32
CA VAL A 77 5.16 -6.41 -3.31
C VAL A 77 4.22 -6.07 -2.16
N LEU A 78 3.10 -6.80 -2.04
CA LEU A 78 2.10 -6.57 -0.98
C LEU A 78 2.72 -6.70 0.41
N ASN A 79 3.54 -7.72 0.65
CA ASN A 79 4.20 -7.95 1.93
C ASN A 79 5.23 -6.86 2.27
N THR A 80 5.94 -6.36 1.27
CA THR A 80 6.90 -5.27 1.45
C THR A 80 6.18 -3.98 1.88
N PHE A 81 5.06 -3.64 1.25
CA PHE A 81 4.28 -2.47 1.64
C PHE A 81 3.64 -2.59 3.03
N LYS A 82 3.13 -3.78 3.40
CA LYS A 82 2.60 -4.04 4.75
C LYS A 82 3.67 -3.82 5.82
N ARG A 83 4.87 -4.39 5.62
CA ARG A 83 6.00 -4.21 6.54
C ARG A 83 6.44 -2.75 6.68
N HIS A 84 6.45 -1.97 5.59
CA HIS A 84 6.77 -0.54 5.69
C HIS A 84 5.72 0.22 6.50
N THR A 85 4.45 -0.11 6.30
CA THR A 85 3.34 0.46 7.06
C THR A 85 3.44 0.12 8.55
N GLU A 86 3.66 -1.15 8.88
CA GLU A 86 3.85 -1.62 10.26
C GLU A 86 5.05 -0.94 10.93
N LYS A 87 6.21 -0.88 10.27
CA LYS A 87 7.40 -0.19 10.80
C LYS A 87 7.13 1.30 11.04
N PHE A 88 6.40 1.97 10.14
CA PHE A 88 6.02 3.36 10.33
C PHE A 88 5.16 3.54 11.59
N PHE A 89 4.13 2.70 11.77
CA PHE A 89 3.29 2.75 12.97
C PHE A 89 4.07 2.44 14.25
N LEU A 90 4.97 1.46 14.24
CA LEU A 90 5.84 1.16 15.37
C LEU A 90 6.76 2.34 15.71
N SER A 91 7.37 2.99 14.71
CA SER A 91 8.21 4.18 14.93
C SER A 91 7.41 5.35 15.51
N LEU A 92 6.18 5.55 15.05
CA LEU A 92 5.29 6.59 15.55
C LEU A 92 4.82 6.29 16.99
N ALA A 93 4.56 5.02 17.30
CA ALA A 93 4.21 4.57 18.64
C ALA A 93 5.37 4.81 19.61
N ILE A 94 6.60 4.45 19.25
CA ILE A 94 7.80 4.68 20.06
C ILE A 94 8.04 6.18 20.29
N ASP A 95 7.97 7.03 19.26
CA ASP A 95 8.09 8.49 19.41
C ASP A 95 7.05 9.06 20.37
N LYS A 96 5.81 8.55 20.33
CA LYS A 96 4.74 8.97 21.23
C LYS A 96 4.94 8.48 22.67
N LEU A 97 5.46 7.27 22.86
CA LEU A 97 5.83 6.73 24.18
C LEU A 97 6.93 7.57 24.81
N GLU A 98 7.99 7.90 24.05
CA GLU A 98 9.10 8.72 24.53
C GLU A 98 8.66 10.15 24.88
N LYS A 99 7.70 10.72 24.13
CA LYS A 99 7.26 12.11 24.28
C LYS A 99 6.00 12.29 25.13
N GLY A 100 5.43 11.21 25.68
CA GLY A 100 4.27 11.27 26.57
C GLY A 100 2.97 11.82 25.94
N ARG A 101 2.81 11.74 24.61
CA ARG A 101 1.67 12.35 23.88
C ARG A 101 0.56 11.35 23.55
N TRP A 102 -0.15 10.93 24.60
CA TRP A 102 -1.17 9.87 24.57
C TRP A 102 -2.53 10.28 23.97
N TRP A 103 -2.85 11.58 23.98
CA TRP A 103 -4.23 12.05 23.73
C TRP A 103 -4.67 12.13 22.26
N SER A 104 -3.80 11.81 21.29
CA SER A 104 -4.07 12.05 19.86
C SER A 104 -4.52 10.81 19.07
N MET A 105 -4.85 9.70 19.76
CA MET A 105 -5.29 8.46 19.11
C MET A 105 -6.82 8.23 19.12
N TYR A 106 -7.59 9.22 19.56
CA TYR A 106 -9.04 9.27 19.42
C TYR A 106 -9.44 10.50 18.61
#